data_AF-A0A1R4K3X6-F1
#
_entry.id   AF-A0A1R4K3X6-F1
#
_cell.length_a   1.000
_cell.length_b   1.000
_cell.length_c   1.000
_cell.angle_alpha   90.00
_cell.angle_beta   90.00
_cell.angle_gamma   90.00
#
_symmetry.space_group_name_H-M   'P 1'
#
loop_
_entity.id
_entity.type
_entity.pdbx_description
1 polymer ?
#
loop_
_entity_poly.entity_id
_entity_poly.type
_entity_poly.pdbx_seq_one_letter_code
_entity_poly.pdbx_strand_id
1 'polypeptide(L)'
;MALLAGLDFHFDLDFEEVPLKEAEQYLEELTSKYANLIFDQHTKIYVRLQEGSLKVTLAVVGALYIGIGQYGSFRSGIDYMIKDAKSLMNLVTSEIVKNGMSEADIIEKKKMHCDPDKIRRVLLAIDRLESKPKISKSDLNKELSKIRTSVRNICSSLSEEDAGFFAISIKETYWPQDREIPHFVERYKLVAREEDIVHYPVASIEQPRVNKALQRTIR
;
A
#
# COMPACT_ATOMS: atom_id res chain seq x y z
N MET A 1 -5.39 4.36 -8.20
CA MET A 1 -5.25 3.99 -6.77
C MET A 1 -4.25 2.86 -6.69
N ALA A 2 -3.38 2.88 -5.69
CA ALA A 2 -2.33 1.90 -5.47
C ALA A 2 -2.83 0.69 -4.68
N LEU A 3 -2.29 -0.49 -4.97
CA LEU A 3 -2.39 -1.66 -4.10
C LEU A 3 -1.44 -1.47 -2.92
N LEU A 4 -1.99 -1.15 -1.75
CA LEU A 4 -1.23 -0.86 -0.54
C LEU A 4 -0.79 -2.15 0.17
N ALA A 5 -1.70 -3.12 0.26
CA ALA A 5 -1.45 -4.44 0.84
C ALA A 5 -2.23 -5.51 0.09
N GLY A 6 -1.68 -6.72 0.03
CA GLY A 6 -2.39 -7.90 -0.44
C GLY A 6 -2.13 -9.04 0.53
N LEU A 7 -3.19 -9.75 0.93
CA LEU A 7 -3.14 -10.85 1.88
C LEU A 7 -3.71 -12.10 1.20
N ASP A 8 -2.97 -13.19 1.21
CA ASP A 8 -3.45 -14.51 0.79
C ASP A 8 -3.58 -15.41 2.02
N PHE A 9 -4.75 -16.02 2.15
CA PHE A 9 -5.04 -17.04 3.14
C PHE A 9 -5.48 -18.33 2.45
N HIS A 10 -5.13 -19.44 3.07
CA HIS A 10 -5.57 -20.77 2.68
C HIS A 10 -6.12 -21.45 3.92
N PHE A 11 -7.41 -21.73 3.91
CA PHE A 11 -8.12 -22.36 5.01
C PHE A 11 -8.47 -23.81 4.69
N ASP A 12 -8.36 -24.69 5.67
CA ASP A 12 -8.84 -26.08 5.61
C ASP A 12 -10.35 -26.13 5.86
N LEU A 13 -11.12 -25.53 4.95
CA LEU A 13 -12.57 -25.48 5.01
C LEU A 13 -13.14 -25.97 3.67
N ASP A 14 -14.24 -26.71 3.75
CA ASP A 14 -14.99 -27.09 2.55
C ASP A 14 -15.67 -25.86 1.96
N PHE A 15 -15.28 -25.51 0.74
CA PHE A 15 -15.79 -24.34 0.03
C PHE A 15 -17.31 -24.40 -0.18
N GLU A 16 -17.88 -25.60 -0.39
CA GLU A 16 -19.31 -25.79 -0.65
C GLU A 16 -20.18 -25.56 0.60
N GLU A 17 -19.60 -25.69 1.79
CA GLU A 17 -20.30 -25.49 3.05
C GLU A 17 -20.25 -24.03 3.54
N VAL A 18 -19.44 -23.19 2.90
CA VAL A 18 -19.24 -21.79 3.30
C VAL A 18 -20.23 -20.88 2.57
N PRO A 19 -21.03 -20.06 3.29
CA PRO A 19 -21.86 -19.04 2.67
C PRO A 19 -20.97 -17.93 2.08
N LEU A 20 -20.54 -18.10 0.83
CA LEU A 20 -19.51 -17.27 0.19
C LEU A 20 -19.76 -15.77 0.29
N LYS A 21 -21.01 -15.34 0.08
CA LYS A 21 -21.37 -13.92 0.14
C LYS A 21 -21.21 -13.34 1.54
N GLU A 22 -21.59 -14.09 2.57
CA GLU A 22 -21.45 -13.67 3.97
C GLU A 22 -19.98 -13.66 4.38
N ALA A 23 -19.21 -14.66 3.94
CA ALA A 23 -17.78 -14.73 4.15
C ALA A 23 -17.04 -13.56 3.48
N GLU A 24 -17.37 -13.23 2.22
CA GLU A 24 -16.82 -12.08 1.50
C GLU A 24 -17.09 -10.78 2.25
N GLN A 25 -18.35 -10.55 2.63
CA GLN A 25 -18.74 -9.32 3.34
C GLN A 25 -18.04 -9.21 4.70
N TYR A 26 -18.00 -10.29 5.47
CA TYR A 26 -17.31 -10.33 6.76
C TYR A 26 -15.82 -10.00 6.61
N LEU A 27 -15.13 -10.62 5.64
CA LEU A 27 -13.71 -10.40 5.40
C LEU A 27 -13.42 -8.98 4.89
N GLU A 28 -14.30 -8.43 4.05
CA GLU A 28 -14.23 -7.04 3.60
C GLU A 28 -14.34 -6.07 4.78
N GLU A 29 -15.37 -6.20 5.61
CA GLU A 29 -15.62 -5.33 6.77
C GLU A 29 -14.47 -5.41 7.79
N LEU A 30 -14.04 -6.64 8.10
CA LEU A 30 -12.93 -6.91 9.01
C LEU A 30 -11.63 -6.27 8.52
N THR A 31 -11.29 -6.48 7.25
CA THR A 31 -10.06 -5.97 6.67
C THR A 31 -10.10 -4.46 6.56
N SER A 32 -11.24 -3.89 6.14
CA SER A 32 -11.46 -2.45 6.03
C SER A 32 -11.29 -1.74 7.38
N LYS A 33 -11.85 -2.30 8.47
CA LYS A 33 -11.70 -1.78 9.83
C LYS A 33 -10.23 -1.56 10.20
N TYR A 34 -9.38 -2.56 9.98
CA TYR A 34 -7.96 -2.47 10.34
C TYR A 34 -7.13 -1.70 9.30
N ALA A 35 -7.41 -1.86 8.01
CA ALA A 35 -6.72 -1.17 6.94
C ALA A 35 -6.93 0.35 7.02
N ASN A 36 -8.16 0.80 7.29
CA ASN A 36 -8.47 2.22 7.40
C ASN A 36 -7.76 2.88 8.59
N LEU A 37 -7.61 2.14 9.69
CA LEU A 37 -6.86 2.61 10.86
C LEU A 37 -5.36 2.68 10.59
N ILE A 38 -4.80 1.66 9.94
CA ILE A 38 -3.36 1.55 9.69
C ILE A 38 -2.89 2.54 8.63
N PHE A 39 -3.65 2.70 7.55
CA PHE A 39 -3.28 3.56 6.43
C PHE A 39 -3.90 4.96 6.52
N ASP A 40 -4.63 5.25 7.61
CA ASP A 40 -5.31 6.52 7.93
C ASP A 40 -6.09 7.10 6.75
N GLN A 41 -6.84 6.23 6.08
CA GLN A 41 -7.61 6.58 4.89
C GLN A 41 -8.76 5.61 4.68
N HIS A 42 -9.75 6.01 3.90
CA HIS A 42 -10.79 5.09 3.47
C HIS A 42 -10.25 4.17 2.35
N THR A 43 -9.85 2.97 2.72
CA THR A 43 -9.38 1.94 1.78
C THR A 43 -10.55 1.19 1.13
N LYS A 44 -10.31 0.69 -0.08
CA LYS A 44 -11.22 -0.23 -0.75
C LYS A 44 -10.65 -1.63 -0.67
N ILE A 45 -11.45 -2.58 -0.21
CA ILE A 45 -11.05 -3.98 -0.09
C ILE A 45 -11.71 -4.76 -1.22
N TYR A 46 -10.93 -5.61 -1.88
CA TYR A 46 -11.46 -6.62 -2.79
C TYR A 46 -11.18 -7.98 -2.21
N VAL A 47 -12.23 -8.77 -2.04
CA VAL A 47 -12.15 -10.16 -1.58
C VAL A 47 -12.34 -11.08 -2.77
N ARG A 48 -11.52 -12.11 -2.88
CA ARG A 48 -11.69 -13.19 -3.84
C ARG A 48 -11.59 -14.52 -3.14
N LEU A 49 -12.68 -15.30 -3.21
CA LEU A 49 -12.72 -16.68 -2.77
C LEU A 49 -12.49 -17.62 -3.97
N GLN A 50 -11.77 -18.73 -3.78
CA GLN A 50 -11.52 -19.73 -4.82
C GLN A 50 -11.81 -21.15 -4.32
N GLU A 51 -12.31 -21.98 -5.24
CA GLU A 51 -12.78 -23.36 -5.03
C GLU A 51 -11.65 -24.34 -4.63
N GLY A 52 -12.04 -25.38 -3.87
CA GLY A 52 -11.17 -26.37 -3.24
C GLY A 52 -11.22 -26.24 -1.72
N SER A 53 -10.06 -26.30 -1.07
CA SER A 53 -9.88 -25.70 0.25
C SER A 53 -9.99 -24.17 0.13
N LEU A 54 -10.76 -23.52 1.01
CA LEU A 54 -11.10 -22.10 0.88
C LEU A 54 -9.85 -21.21 0.81
N LYS A 55 -9.55 -20.68 -0.38
CA LYS A 55 -8.49 -19.68 -0.59
C LYS A 55 -9.09 -18.30 -0.64
N VAL A 56 -8.51 -17.38 0.12
CA VAL A 56 -8.97 -16.00 0.23
C VAL A 56 -7.85 -15.06 -0.15
N THR A 57 -8.08 -14.24 -1.16
CA THR A 57 -7.20 -13.10 -1.48
C THR A 57 -7.90 -11.80 -1.11
N LEU A 58 -7.23 -10.98 -0.29
CA LEU A 58 -7.68 -9.66 0.13
C LEU A 58 -6.74 -8.62 -0.46
N ALA A 59 -7.25 -7.76 -1.34
CA ALA A 59 -6.51 -6.65 -1.91
C ALA A 59 -6.97 -5.32 -1.30
N VAL A 60 -6.05 -4.61 -0.63
CA VAL A 60 -6.28 -3.31 0.00
C VAL A 60 -5.78 -2.22 -0.94
N VAL A 61 -6.71 -1.42 -1.46
CA VAL A 61 -6.43 -0.37 -2.45
C VAL A 61 -6.70 1.00 -1.84
N GLY A 62 -5.79 1.95 -2.07
CA GLY A 62 -5.85 3.30 -1.50
C GLY A 62 -4.97 4.31 -2.24
N ALA A 63 -4.88 5.52 -1.69
CA ALA A 63 -3.92 6.54 -2.10
C ALA A 63 -2.59 6.29 -1.40
N LEU A 64 -1.52 6.13 -2.18
CA LEU A 64 -0.18 5.88 -1.66
C LEU A 64 0.34 7.10 -0.88
N TYR A 65 0.18 8.31 -1.45
CA TYR A 65 0.73 9.53 -0.85
C TYR A 65 0.12 9.83 0.53
N ILE A 66 -1.16 9.56 0.76
CA ILE A 66 -1.83 9.74 2.06
C ILE A 66 -1.19 8.82 3.10
N GLY A 67 -1.00 7.55 2.74
CA GLY A 67 -0.32 6.59 3.61
C GLY A 67 1.14 6.96 3.89
N ILE A 68 1.80 7.67 2.97
CA ILE A 68 3.19 8.13 3.15
C ILE A 68 3.30 9.40 3.99
N GLY A 69 2.31 10.31 3.93
CA GLY A 69 2.36 11.65 4.51
C GLY A 69 2.58 11.70 6.03
N GLN A 70 2.36 10.58 6.72
CA GLN A 70 2.63 10.43 8.15
C GLN A 70 4.11 10.18 8.48
N TYR A 71 4.94 9.93 7.47
CA TYR A 71 6.32 9.51 7.63
C TYR A 71 7.30 10.60 7.19
N GLY A 72 8.37 10.81 7.96
CA GLY A 72 9.30 11.92 7.75
C GLY A 72 10.07 11.91 6.42
N SER A 73 10.00 10.85 5.62
CA SER A 73 10.46 10.85 4.24
C SER A 73 9.73 9.81 3.40
N PHE A 74 9.61 10.05 2.10
CA PHE A 74 8.94 9.13 1.17
C PHE A 74 9.52 7.71 1.24
N ARG A 75 10.85 7.59 1.27
CA ARG A 75 11.54 6.31 1.40
C ARG A 75 11.17 5.59 2.70
N SER A 76 11.23 6.29 3.83
CA SER A 76 10.87 5.70 5.12
C SER A 76 9.40 5.29 5.14
N GLY A 77 8.53 6.11 4.54
CA GLY A 77 7.11 5.81 4.41
C GLY A 77 6.85 4.53 3.65
N ILE A 78 7.53 4.30 2.52
CA ILE A 78 7.43 3.02 1.79
C ILE A 78 7.86 1.82 2.66
N ASP A 79 8.95 1.95 3.43
CA ASP A 79 9.39 0.89 4.34
C ASP A 79 8.37 0.62 5.46
N TYR A 80 7.73 1.67 6.00
CA TYR A 80 6.67 1.52 7.00
C TYR A 80 5.41 0.91 6.41
N MET A 81 4.93 1.34 5.25
CA MET A 81 3.77 0.75 4.58
C MET A 81 3.93 -0.76 4.34
N ILE A 82 5.14 -1.22 4.03
CA ILE A 82 5.42 -2.66 3.88
C ILE A 82 5.33 -3.39 5.23
N LYS A 83 5.77 -2.77 6.32
CA LYS A 83 5.61 -3.31 7.68
C LYS A 83 4.14 -3.31 8.11
N ASP A 84 3.43 -2.24 7.83
CA ASP A 84 2.00 -2.05 8.10
C ASP A 84 1.15 -3.11 7.40
N ALA A 85 1.47 -3.44 6.15
CA ALA A 85 0.83 -4.54 5.44
C ALA A 85 1.02 -5.90 6.16
N LYS A 86 2.18 -6.14 6.80
CA LYS A 86 2.40 -7.35 7.63
C LYS A 86 1.62 -7.28 8.94
N SER A 87 1.58 -6.11 9.57
CA SER A 87 0.79 -5.88 10.79
C SER A 87 -0.69 -6.12 10.53
N LEU A 88 -1.21 -5.63 9.40
CA LEU A 88 -2.58 -5.86 8.96
C LEU A 88 -2.88 -7.36 8.82
N MET A 89 -2.00 -8.11 8.14
CA MET A 89 -2.13 -9.57 8.04
C MET A 89 -2.28 -10.23 9.40
N ASN A 90 -1.43 -9.84 10.36
CA ASN A 90 -1.44 -10.41 11.71
C ASN A 90 -2.73 -10.04 12.47
N LEU A 91 -3.23 -8.81 12.33
CA LEU A 91 -4.47 -8.37 12.98
C LEU A 91 -5.70 -9.06 12.40
N VAL A 92 -5.80 -9.15 11.07
CA VAL A 92 -6.87 -9.90 10.39
C VAL A 92 -6.82 -11.36 10.81
N THR A 93 -5.65 -12.00 10.78
CA THR A 93 -5.48 -13.38 11.27
C THR A 93 -5.97 -13.53 12.71
N SER A 94 -5.55 -12.62 13.59
CA SER A 94 -5.88 -12.68 15.01
C SER A 94 -7.38 -12.52 15.26
N GLU A 95 -8.06 -11.67 14.50
CA GLU A 95 -9.51 -11.51 14.65
C GLU A 95 -10.28 -12.72 14.10
N ILE A 96 -9.84 -13.30 12.98
CA ILE A 96 -10.44 -14.52 12.43
C ILE A 96 -10.39 -15.66 13.46
N VAL A 97 -9.24 -15.85 14.12
CA VAL A 97 -9.07 -16.85 15.18
C VAL A 97 -9.94 -16.54 16.40
N LYS A 98 -9.96 -15.28 16.86
CA LYS A 98 -10.83 -14.85 17.98
C LYS A 98 -12.32 -15.08 17.71
N ASN A 99 -12.73 -14.99 16.44
CA ASN A 99 -14.11 -15.20 16.02
C ASN A 99 -14.46 -16.68 15.78
N GLY A 100 -13.59 -17.61 16.18
CA GLY A 100 -13.91 -19.03 16.30
C GLY A 100 -13.22 -19.95 15.30
N MET A 101 -12.42 -19.42 14.37
CA MET A 101 -11.59 -20.27 13.50
C MET A 101 -10.44 -20.88 14.30
N SER A 102 -10.20 -22.18 14.14
CA SER A 102 -9.01 -22.82 14.73
C SER A 102 -7.74 -22.34 14.02
N GLU A 103 -6.66 -22.12 14.77
CA GLU A 103 -5.36 -21.83 14.13
C GLU A 103 -4.88 -22.98 13.23
N ALA A 104 -5.28 -24.21 13.54
CA ALA A 104 -4.95 -25.39 12.74
C ALA A 104 -5.62 -25.37 11.36
N ASP A 105 -6.76 -24.67 11.22
CA ASP A 105 -7.49 -24.56 9.96
C ASP A 105 -6.86 -23.51 9.04
N ILE A 106 -5.87 -22.74 9.52
CA ILE A 106 -5.14 -21.75 8.72
C ILE A 106 -3.88 -22.42 8.15
N ILE A 107 -4.04 -23.09 7.01
CA ILE A 107 -2.96 -23.81 6.31
C ILE A 107 -1.83 -22.85 5.91
N GLU A 108 -2.18 -21.69 5.34
CA GLU A 108 -1.21 -20.70 4.88
C GLU A 108 -1.73 -19.28 5.11
N LYS A 109 -0.82 -18.37 5.48
CA LYS A 109 -1.02 -16.92 5.42
C LYS A 109 0.20 -16.24 4.82
N LYS A 110 -0.01 -15.37 3.84
CA LYS A 110 1.08 -14.75 3.09
C LYS A 110 0.75 -13.31 2.69
N LYS A 111 1.76 -12.44 2.77
CA LYS A 111 1.70 -11.10 2.18
C LYS A 111 2.04 -11.18 0.70
N MET A 112 1.17 -10.64 -0.15
CA MET A 112 1.43 -10.45 -1.58
C MET A 112 2.40 -9.30 -1.84
N HIS A 113 2.98 -9.31 -3.03
CA HIS A 113 3.80 -8.21 -3.54
C HIS A 113 2.90 -7.05 -4.00
N CYS A 114 3.07 -5.88 -3.39
CA CYS A 114 2.24 -4.70 -3.61
C CYS A 114 3.05 -3.51 -4.14
N ASP A 115 2.39 -2.38 -4.44
CA ASP A 115 3.05 -1.22 -5.05
C ASP A 115 4.16 -0.63 -4.19
N PRO A 116 4.02 -0.52 -2.84
CA PRO A 116 5.14 -0.17 -1.96
C PRO A 116 6.38 -1.06 -2.16
N ASP A 117 6.22 -2.37 -2.34
CA ASP A 117 7.36 -3.27 -2.56
C ASP A 117 8.05 -3.01 -3.91
N LYS A 118 7.27 -2.70 -4.97
CA LYS A 118 7.80 -2.35 -6.30
C LYS A 118 8.63 -1.07 -6.21
N ILE A 119 8.10 -0.05 -5.54
CA ILE A 119 8.76 1.23 -5.30
C ILE A 119 10.06 1.01 -4.52
N ARG A 120 9.99 0.26 -3.41
CA ARG A 120 11.18 -0.09 -2.60
C ARG A 120 12.26 -0.74 -3.45
N ARG A 121 11.91 -1.64 -4.37
CA ARG A 121 12.87 -2.30 -5.26
C ARG A 121 13.59 -1.31 -6.17
N VAL A 122 12.87 -0.32 -6.71
CA VAL A 122 13.47 0.76 -7.53
C VAL A 122 14.37 1.64 -6.69
N LEU A 123 13.92 2.06 -5.51
CA LEU A 123 14.70 2.86 -4.57
C LEU A 123 16.03 2.16 -4.19
N LEU A 124 15.99 0.86 -3.91
CA LEU A 124 17.20 0.06 -3.66
C LEU A 124 18.09 -0.09 -4.90
N ALA A 125 17.52 -0.16 -6.10
CA ALA A 125 18.30 -0.19 -7.34
C ALA A 125 19.04 1.14 -7.56
N ILE A 126 18.41 2.26 -7.25
CA ILE A 126 19.03 3.59 -7.27
C ILE A 126 20.20 3.64 -6.28
N ASP A 127 20.01 3.24 -5.02
CA ASP A 127 21.10 3.24 -4.03
C ASP A 127 22.30 2.40 -4.47
N ARG A 128 22.03 1.22 -5.02
CA ARG A 128 23.06 0.31 -5.54
C ARG A 128 23.81 0.91 -6.73
N LEU A 129 23.16 1.76 -7.52
CA LEU A 129 23.81 2.44 -8.64
C LEU A 129 24.66 3.61 -8.13
N GLU A 130 24.13 4.40 -7.19
CA GLU A 130 24.82 5.56 -6.62
C GLU A 130 26.02 5.18 -5.74
N SER A 131 25.98 4.03 -5.07
CA SER A 131 27.07 3.53 -4.22
C SER A 131 28.24 2.89 -5.01
N LYS A 132 28.14 2.71 -6.33
CA LYS A 132 29.20 2.09 -7.13
C LYS A 132 30.29 3.11 -7.50
N PRO A 133 31.54 2.93 -7.01
CA PRO A 133 32.60 3.94 -7.17
C PRO A 133 33.17 4.03 -8.61
N LYS A 134 33.07 2.97 -9.41
CA LYS A 134 33.49 2.96 -10.83
C LYS A 134 32.57 2.05 -11.63
N ILE A 135 31.79 2.63 -12.53
CA ILE A 135 30.93 1.92 -13.48
C ILE A 135 31.30 2.38 -14.90
N SER A 136 31.32 1.45 -15.86
CA SER A 136 31.56 1.82 -17.25
C SER A 136 30.38 2.65 -17.78
N LYS A 137 30.60 3.51 -18.76
CA LYS A 137 29.51 4.29 -19.38
C LYS A 137 28.42 3.39 -19.97
N SER A 138 28.82 2.25 -20.55
CA SER A 138 27.89 1.26 -21.12
C SER A 138 27.01 0.64 -20.03
N ASP A 139 27.61 0.17 -18.93
CA ASP A 139 26.88 -0.44 -17.82
C ASP A 139 25.99 0.57 -17.10
N LEU A 140 26.45 1.82 -16.95
CA LEU A 140 25.66 2.90 -16.39
C LEU A 140 24.39 3.13 -17.21
N ASN A 141 24.52 3.24 -18.54
CA ASN A 141 23.37 3.44 -19.42
C ASN A 141 22.38 2.26 -19.35
N LYS A 142 22.88 1.03 -19.24
CA LYS A 142 22.06 -0.17 -19.08
C LYS A 142 21.29 -0.18 -17.77
N GLU A 143 21.95 0.14 -16.65
CA GLU A 143 21.28 0.21 -15.34
C GLU A 143 20.28 1.37 -15.28
N LEU A 144 20.63 2.56 -15.81
CA LEU A 144 19.71 3.68 -15.93
C LEU A 144 18.48 3.32 -16.76
N SER A 145 18.64 2.64 -17.89
CA SER A 145 17.53 2.19 -18.72
C SER A 145 16.57 1.26 -17.98
N LYS A 146 17.09 0.32 -17.16
CA LYS A 146 16.27 -0.57 -16.32
C LYS A 146 15.51 0.21 -15.24
N ILE A 147 16.18 1.13 -14.55
CA ILE A 147 15.56 1.97 -13.53
C ILE A 147 14.44 2.80 -14.15
N ARG A 148 14.72 3.51 -15.25
CA ARG A 148 13.72 4.34 -15.96
C ARG A 148 12.51 3.54 -16.44
N THR A 149 12.73 2.34 -16.97
CA THR A 149 11.64 1.44 -17.36
C THR A 149 10.80 1.02 -16.15
N SER A 150 11.46 0.73 -15.02
CA SER A 150 10.75 0.36 -13.78
C SER A 150 9.94 1.53 -13.22
N VAL A 151 10.51 2.73 -13.21
CA VAL A 151 9.82 3.97 -12.81
C VAL A 151 8.61 4.20 -13.70
N ARG A 152 8.76 4.11 -15.04
CA ARG A 152 7.65 4.23 -15.98
C ARG A 152 6.53 3.26 -15.65
N ASN A 153 6.85 1.96 -15.53
CA ASN A 153 5.85 0.93 -15.28
C ASN A 153 5.08 1.17 -13.98
N ILE A 154 5.76 1.65 -12.94
CA ILE A 154 5.12 2.02 -11.67
C ILE A 154 4.20 3.22 -11.91
N CYS A 155 4.71 4.33 -12.45
CA CYS A 155 3.93 5.55 -12.68
C CYS A 155 2.69 5.30 -13.56
N SER A 156 2.78 4.49 -14.62
CA SER A 156 1.64 4.14 -15.47
C SER A 156 0.58 3.29 -14.77
N SER A 157 0.92 2.64 -13.65
CA SER A 157 -0.01 1.83 -12.86
C SER A 157 -0.65 2.57 -11.69
N LEU A 158 -0.04 3.68 -11.27
CA LEU A 158 -0.50 4.51 -10.15
C LEU A 158 -1.49 5.58 -10.63
N SER A 159 -2.19 6.25 -9.70
CA SER A 159 -2.88 7.49 -10.04
C SER A 159 -1.86 8.58 -10.40
N GLU A 160 -2.32 9.61 -11.12
CA GLU A 160 -1.47 10.76 -11.48
C GLU A 160 -0.78 11.39 -10.26
N GLU A 161 -1.54 11.55 -9.16
CA GLU A 161 -1.07 12.07 -7.88
C GLU A 161 0.04 11.19 -7.27
N ASP A 162 -0.23 9.89 -7.08
CA ASP A 162 0.72 8.93 -6.52
C ASP A 162 1.99 8.82 -7.37
N ALA A 163 1.83 8.84 -8.71
CA ALA A 163 2.94 8.85 -9.66
C ALA A 163 3.77 10.13 -9.56
N GLY A 164 3.13 11.29 -9.40
CA GLY A 164 3.79 12.58 -9.20
C GLY A 164 4.63 12.59 -7.93
N PHE A 165 4.05 12.19 -6.79
CA PHE A 165 4.77 12.10 -5.51
C PHE A 165 5.94 11.13 -5.57
N PHE A 166 5.75 9.95 -6.18
CA PHE A 166 6.84 9.00 -6.37
C PHE A 166 7.97 9.58 -7.23
N ALA A 167 7.64 10.20 -8.38
CA ALA A 167 8.65 10.74 -9.27
C ALA A 167 9.43 11.92 -8.64
N ILE A 168 8.77 12.79 -7.86
CA ILE A 168 9.44 13.88 -7.10
C ILE A 168 10.40 13.32 -6.04
N SER A 169 10.11 12.14 -5.48
CA SER A 169 10.96 11.51 -4.46
C SER A 169 12.31 10.99 -4.97
N ILE A 170 12.52 10.98 -6.30
CA ILE A 170 13.75 10.49 -6.94
C ILE A 170 14.36 11.55 -7.86
N LYS A 171 15.68 11.48 -8.08
CA LYS A 171 16.40 12.43 -8.95
C LYS A 171 15.91 12.35 -10.39
N GLU A 172 15.89 13.51 -11.07
CA GLU A 172 15.43 13.65 -12.46
C GLU A 172 16.15 12.73 -13.45
N THR A 173 17.41 12.39 -13.19
CA THR A 173 18.18 11.45 -14.02
C THR A 173 17.54 10.05 -14.11
N TYR A 174 16.75 9.66 -13.10
CA TYR A 174 16.05 8.37 -13.03
C TYR A 174 14.64 8.42 -13.60
N TRP A 175 14.14 9.61 -13.94
CA TRP A 175 12.83 9.75 -14.55
C TRP A 175 12.83 9.10 -15.95
N PRO A 176 11.68 8.53 -16.35
CA PRO A 176 11.50 8.07 -17.72
C PRO A 176 11.57 9.25 -18.69
N GLN A 177 11.94 8.94 -19.92
CA GLN A 177 12.10 9.94 -20.98
C GLN A 177 10.80 10.26 -21.74
N ASP A 178 9.65 9.75 -21.28
CA ASP A 178 8.37 10.20 -21.85
C ASP A 178 8.02 11.60 -21.33
N ARG A 179 7.20 12.34 -22.10
CA ARG A 179 6.81 13.71 -21.73
C ARG A 179 5.72 13.76 -20.65
N GLU A 180 5.00 12.66 -20.42
CA GLU A 180 3.84 12.64 -19.52
C GLU A 180 4.27 12.75 -18.06
N ILE A 181 5.29 11.98 -17.66
CA ILE A 181 5.73 11.94 -16.26
C ILE A 181 6.39 13.24 -15.79
N PRO A 182 7.29 13.89 -16.56
CA PRO A 182 7.79 15.22 -16.23
C PRO A 182 6.67 16.27 -16.06
N HIS A 183 5.59 16.19 -16.84
CA HIS A 183 4.45 17.11 -16.72
C HIS A 183 3.69 16.91 -15.40
N PHE A 184 3.45 15.67 -15.00
CA PHE A 184 2.84 15.38 -13.69
C PHE A 184 3.73 15.87 -12.55
N VAL A 185 5.04 15.64 -12.65
CA VAL A 185 5.99 16.11 -11.64
C VAL A 185 5.91 17.62 -11.48
N GLU A 186 5.97 18.41 -12.56
CA GLU A 186 5.89 19.87 -12.48
C GLU A 186 4.60 20.35 -11.78
N ARG A 187 3.47 19.68 -12.02
CA ARG A 187 2.19 19.98 -11.38
C ARG A 187 2.24 19.78 -9.86
N TYR A 188 2.86 18.70 -9.39
CA TYR A 188 2.92 18.35 -7.95
C TYR A 188 4.19 18.84 -7.25
N LYS A 189 5.21 19.32 -7.98
CA LYS A 189 6.47 19.90 -7.43
C LYS A 189 6.21 21.18 -6.62
N LEU A 190 5.13 21.90 -6.91
CA LEU A 190 4.67 23.08 -6.15
C LEU A 190 3.91 22.72 -4.87
N VAL A 191 3.45 21.48 -4.76
CA VAL A 191 2.59 20.97 -3.69
C VAL A 191 3.40 20.22 -2.62
N ALA A 192 4.61 19.77 -2.98
CA ALA A 192 5.49 18.96 -2.15
C ALA A 192 6.67 19.77 -1.57
N ARG A 193 6.42 20.92 -0.93
CA ARG A 193 7.37 21.37 0.10
C ARG A 193 7.24 20.40 1.27
N GLU A 194 8.34 20.03 1.91
CA GLU A 194 8.33 19.11 3.07
C GLU A 194 7.34 19.56 4.17
N GLU A 195 7.03 20.87 4.22
CA GLU A 195 6.07 21.50 5.11
C GLU A 195 4.59 21.30 4.69
N ASP A 196 4.31 21.12 3.39
CA ASP A 196 2.96 21.02 2.82
C ASP A 196 2.44 19.56 2.76
N ILE A 197 3.34 18.56 2.82
CA ILE A 197 2.96 17.14 3.01
C ILE A 197 2.28 16.95 4.37
N VAL A 198 2.62 17.79 5.36
CA VAL A 198 2.00 17.80 6.69
C VAL A 198 0.60 18.43 6.68
N HIS A 199 0.25 19.19 5.62
CA HIS A 199 -0.98 19.98 5.54
C HIS A 199 -1.68 19.86 4.18
N TYR A 200 -1.95 18.63 3.74
CA TYR A 200 -3.10 18.45 2.85
C TYR A 200 -4.36 18.35 3.70
N PRO A 201 -5.34 19.26 3.55
CA PRO A 201 -6.66 18.99 4.10
C PRO A 201 -7.17 17.77 3.33
N VAL A 202 -7.11 16.60 3.98
CA VAL A 202 -8.06 15.53 3.69
C VAL A 202 -9.39 16.24 3.63
N ALA A 203 -10.12 16.13 2.50
CA ALA A 203 -11.48 16.61 2.42
C ALA A 203 -12.22 15.89 3.54
N SER A 204 -12.29 16.56 4.69
CA SER A 204 -12.88 16.05 5.90
C SER A 204 -14.35 16.02 5.55
N ILE A 205 -14.85 14.82 5.25
CA ILE A 205 -16.22 14.49 5.57
C ILE A 205 -16.31 14.89 7.04
N GLU A 206 -17.05 15.97 7.32
CA GLU A 206 -17.26 16.50 8.66
C GLU A 206 -17.90 15.39 9.50
N GLN A 207 -17.07 14.53 10.08
CA GLN A 207 -17.47 13.71 11.19
C GLN A 207 -17.45 14.64 12.39
N PRO A 208 -18.60 14.87 13.05
CA PRO A 208 -18.66 15.74 14.19
C PRO A 208 -17.65 15.24 15.23
N ARG A 209 -16.78 16.15 15.69
CA ARG A 209 -15.82 15.89 16.77
C ARG A 209 -16.60 15.54 18.04
N VAL A 210 -16.89 14.26 18.24
CA VAL A 210 -17.51 13.80 19.48
C VAL A 210 -16.43 13.85 20.56
N ASN A 211 -16.62 14.82 21.46
CA ASN A 211 -15.78 15.08 22.61
C ASN A 211 -15.79 13.84 23.55
N LYS A 212 -14.64 13.17 23.70
CA LYS A 212 -14.45 11.93 24.50
C LYS A 212 -14.57 12.13 26.03
N ALA A 213 -15.21 13.20 26.49
CA ALA A 213 -15.40 13.51 27.91
C ALA A 213 -16.87 13.42 28.40
N LEU A 214 -17.84 13.14 27.53
CA LEU A 214 -19.26 13.41 27.85
C LEU A 214 -20.29 12.34 27.47
N GLN A 215 -20.03 11.03 27.58
CA GLN A 215 -21.15 10.08 27.77
C GLN A 215 -20.84 9.03 28.84
N ARG A 216 -21.74 9.02 29.83
CA ARG A 216 -21.66 8.37 31.14
C ARG A 216 -21.58 6.85 31.04
N THR A 217 -20.70 6.26 31.83
CA THR A 217 -20.94 4.97 32.49
C THR A 217 -22.33 4.97 33.13
N ILE A 218 -23.20 4.09 32.68
CA ILE A 218 -24.32 3.61 33.47
C ILE A 218 -24.11 2.11 33.62
N ARG A 219 -24.19 1.70 34.89
CA ARG A 219 -23.90 0.39 35.46
C ARG A 219 -24.67 -0.75 34.80
#